data_AF-A0A2R7Y4Q3-F1
#
_entry.id   AF-A0A2R7Y4Q3-F1
#
_cell.length_a   1.000
_cell.length_b   1.000
_cell.length_c   1.000
_cell.angle_alpha   90.00
_cell.angle_beta   90.00
_cell.angle_gamma   90.00
#
_symmetry.space_group_name_H-M   'P 1'
#
loop_
_entity.id
_entity.type
_entity.pdbx_description
1 polymer ?
#
loop_
_entity_poly.entity_id
_entity_poly.type
_entity_poly.pdbx_seq_one_letter_code
_entity_poly.pdbx_strand_id
1 'polypeptide(L)'
;MTSCKATSYSEALRHVNIAIDAFKKYLSGENHRENLTIALTNILKSLIILKSGSYISDMDLTNIASIALDKGIIDAKTYAEIVTANLIIKGYYVNNLRYVEDLFKKLLDKVVALDPYVNQQLSLFRY
;
A
#
# COMPACT_ATOMS: atom_id res chain seq x y z
N MET A 1 13.36 -1.21 26.86
CA MET A 1 13.39 -0.49 25.57
C MET A 1 12.72 -1.29 24.44
N THR A 2 11.59 -1.97 24.71
CA THR A 2 10.93 -2.91 23.79
C THR A 2 9.57 -2.43 23.27
N SER A 3 9.00 -1.35 23.83
CA SER A 3 7.62 -0.93 23.50
C SER A 3 7.50 -0.24 22.14
N CYS A 4 8.46 0.61 21.74
CA CYS A 4 8.31 1.43 20.53
C CYS A 4 8.32 0.61 19.23
N LYS A 5 9.17 -0.43 19.13
CA LYS A 5 9.21 -1.31 17.95
C LYS A 5 7.97 -2.19 17.79
N ALA A 6 7.41 -2.67 18.92
CA ALA A 6 6.20 -3.49 18.91
C ALA A 6 4.99 -2.69 18.41
N THR A 7 4.87 -1.42 18.81
CA THR A 7 3.80 -0.52 18.35
C THR A 7 3.91 -0.18 16.86
N SER A 8 5.12 0.06 16.34
CA SER A 8 5.32 0.30 14.91
C SER A 8 4.93 -0.92 14.06
N TYR A 9 5.24 -2.12 14.52
CA TYR A 9 4.88 -3.35 13.80
C TYR A 9 3.37 -3.58 13.75
N SER A 10 2.67 -3.44 14.88
CA SER A 10 1.19 -3.57 14.89
C SER A 10 0.51 -2.55 13.98
N GLU A 11 1.04 -1.32 13.93
CA GLU A 11 0.53 -0.29 13.02
C GLU A 11 0.79 -0.64 11.55
N ALA A 12 1.95 -1.18 11.22
CA ALA A 12 2.22 -1.65 9.86
C ALA A 12 1.21 -2.73 9.43
N LEU A 13 0.92 -3.70 10.30
CA LEU A 13 -0.08 -4.75 10.02
C LEU A 13 -1.50 -4.19 9.91
N ARG A 14 -1.86 -3.21 10.74
CA ARG A 14 -3.14 -2.50 10.62
C ARG A 14 -3.30 -1.87 9.24
N HIS A 15 -2.26 -1.21 8.74
CA HIS A 15 -2.26 -0.64 7.40
C HIS A 15 -2.34 -1.71 6.30
N VAL A 16 -1.67 -2.87 6.45
CA VAL A 16 -1.85 -3.99 5.51
C VAL A 16 -3.32 -4.44 5.44
N ASN A 17 -3.96 -4.63 6.60
CA ASN A 17 -5.35 -5.08 6.65
C ASN A 17 -6.31 -4.07 6.01
N ILE A 18 -6.14 -2.78 6.28
CA ILE A 18 -6.93 -1.73 5.62
C ILE A 18 -6.71 -1.76 4.10
N ALA A 19 -5.46 -1.95 3.66
CA ALA A 19 -5.14 -1.99 2.24
C ALA A 19 -5.82 -3.16 1.53
N ILE A 20 -5.82 -4.35 2.14
CA ILE A 20 -6.46 -5.57 1.61
C ILE A 20 -7.98 -5.43 1.60
N ASP A 21 -8.58 -4.93 2.69
CA ASP A 21 -10.03 -4.75 2.79
C ASP A 21 -10.54 -3.78 1.72
N ALA A 22 -9.86 -2.65 1.54
CA ALA A 22 -10.17 -1.70 0.48
C ALA A 22 -10.01 -2.33 -0.92
N PHE A 23 -8.95 -3.10 -1.15
CA PHE A 23 -8.77 -3.80 -2.42
C PHE A 23 -9.87 -4.85 -2.69
N LYS A 24 -10.34 -5.57 -1.66
CA LYS A 24 -11.47 -6.49 -1.76
C LYS A 24 -12.77 -5.78 -2.11
N LYS A 25 -13.06 -4.63 -1.46
CA LYS A 25 -14.23 -3.79 -1.77
C LYS A 25 -14.19 -3.23 -3.18
N TYR A 26 -12.99 -2.90 -3.68
CA TYR A 26 -12.80 -2.57 -5.09
C TYR A 26 -13.22 -3.73 -6.00
N LEU A 27 -12.72 -4.95 -5.71
CA LEU A 27 -13.03 -6.14 -6.51
C LEU A 27 -14.53 -6.53 -6.46
N SER A 28 -15.24 -6.23 -5.37
CA SER A 28 -16.69 -6.47 -5.25
C SER A 28 -17.55 -5.43 -5.96
N GLY A 29 -16.96 -4.37 -6.52
CA GLY A 29 -17.69 -3.33 -7.25
C GLY A 29 -18.24 -2.20 -6.37
N GLU A 30 -17.75 -2.03 -5.14
CA GLU A 30 -18.11 -0.88 -4.30
C GLU A 30 -17.11 0.27 -4.51
N ASN A 31 -17.59 1.50 -4.77
CA ASN A 31 -16.80 2.74 -4.85
C ASN A 31 -15.38 2.56 -5.46
N HIS A 32 -15.35 2.06 -6.69
CA HIS A 32 -14.20 1.34 -7.26
C HIS A 32 -12.86 2.10 -7.17
N ARG A 33 -12.87 3.41 -7.44
CA ARG A 33 -11.65 4.23 -7.54
C ARG A 33 -11.12 4.70 -6.19
N GLU A 34 -12.00 5.04 -5.26
CA GLU A 34 -11.62 5.48 -3.92
C GLU A 34 -10.94 4.33 -3.16
N ASN A 35 -11.52 3.14 -3.24
CA ASN A 35 -10.97 1.93 -2.64
C ASN A 35 -9.56 1.59 -3.16
N LEU A 36 -9.27 1.81 -4.45
CA LEU A 36 -7.90 1.66 -4.98
C LEU A 36 -6.92 2.68 -4.39
N THR A 37 -7.36 3.93 -4.18
CA THR A 37 -6.53 4.96 -3.54
C THR A 37 -6.20 4.56 -2.11
N ILE A 38 -7.21 4.12 -1.35
CA ILE A 38 -7.06 3.67 0.03
C ILE A 38 -6.10 2.48 0.08
N ALA A 39 -6.27 1.51 -0.83
CA ALA A 39 -5.43 0.33 -0.91
C ALA A 39 -3.95 0.68 -1.14
N LEU A 40 -3.64 1.49 -2.16
CA LEU A 40 -2.27 1.91 -2.46
C LEU A 40 -1.65 2.78 -1.36
N THR A 41 -2.44 3.68 -0.78
CA THR A 41 -2.00 4.56 0.31
C THR A 41 -1.58 3.76 1.52
N ASN A 42 -2.42 2.80 1.95
CA ASN A 42 -2.15 2.03 3.15
C ASN A 42 -1.04 0.98 2.95
N ILE A 43 -0.93 0.37 1.77
CA ILE A 43 0.18 -0.56 1.52
C ILE A 43 1.53 0.16 1.53
N LEU A 44 1.59 1.40 1.00
CA LEU A 44 2.81 2.22 1.07
C LEU A 44 3.14 2.65 2.51
N LYS A 45 2.14 3.07 3.29
CA LYS A 45 2.36 3.37 4.72
C LYS A 45 2.92 2.17 5.46
N SER A 46 2.36 0.98 5.22
CA SER A 46 2.87 -0.26 5.80
C SER A 46 4.33 -0.52 5.42
N LEU A 47 4.66 -0.44 4.12
CA LEU A 47 6.05 -0.59 3.64
C LEU A 47 7.00 0.37 4.35
N ILE A 48 6.59 1.62 4.53
CA ILE A 48 7.44 2.64 5.16
C ILE A 48 7.64 2.36 6.64
N ILE A 49 6.58 1.99 7.36
CA ILE A 49 6.69 1.64 8.77
C ILE A 49 7.56 0.38 8.94
N LEU A 50 7.41 -0.64 8.10
CA LEU A 50 8.23 -1.86 8.16
C LEU A 50 9.71 -1.60 7.86
N LYS A 51 10.02 -0.71 6.91
CA LYS A 51 11.41 -0.43 6.51
C LYS A 51 12.11 0.61 7.37
N SER A 52 11.43 1.67 7.78
CA SER A 52 12.06 2.81 8.46
C SER A 52 11.55 3.04 9.89
N GLY A 53 10.55 2.28 10.36
CA GLY A 53 9.91 2.49 11.66
C GLY A 53 9.23 3.85 11.81
N SER A 54 9.05 4.59 10.72
CA SER A 54 8.54 5.96 10.75
C SER A 54 7.03 5.96 10.54
N TYR A 55 6.29 6.57 11.47
CA TYR A 55 4.88 6.85 11.27
C TYR A 55 4.71 7.97 10.24
N ILE A 56 3.70 7.83 9.39
CA ILE A 56 3.38 8.81 8.35
C ILE A 56 1.97 9.33 8.58
N SER A 57 1.84 10.66 8.65
CA SER A 57 0.56 11.35 8.73
C SER A 57 -0.32 11.09 7.50
N ASP A 58 -1.62 11.35 7.62
CA ASP A 58 -2.51 11.28 6.47
C ASP A 58 -2.11 12.33 5.41
N MET A 59 -1.76 11.82 4.24
CA MET A 59 -1.31 12.57 3.07
C MET A 59 -1.80 11.85 1.82
N ASP A 60 -1.81 12.54 0.67
CA ASP A 60 -2.15 11.90 -0.59
C ASP A 60 -1.10 10.86 -1.02
N LEU A 61 -1.56 9.95 -1.88
CA LEU A 61 -0.78 8.83 -2.40
C LEU A 61 0.57 9.26 -2.98
N THR A 62 0.59 10.36 -3.74
CA THR A 62 1.81 10.86 -4.40
C THR A 62 2.82 11.40 -3.40
N ASN A 63 2.39 12.13 -2.38
CA ASN A 63 3.28 12.61 -1.32
C ASN A 63 3.87 11.45 -0.50
N ILE A 64 3.08 10.44 -0.18
CA ILE A 64 3.59 9.23 0.50
C ILE A 64 4.60 8.51 -0.38
N ALA A 65 4.34 8.41 -1.68
CA ALA A 65 5.28 7.80 -2.63
C ALA A 65 6.60 8.59 -2.72
N SER A 66 6.56 9.92 -2.69
CA SER A 66 7.76 10.76 -2.67
C SER A 66 8.61 10.49 -1.42
N ILE A 67 7.97 10.38 -0.24
CA ILE A 67 8.69 10.02 1.00
C ILE A 67 9.30 8.62 0.91
N ALA A 68 8.60 7.66 0.32
CA ALA A 68 9.11 6.30 0.11
C ALA A 68 10.33 6.30 -0.83
N LEU A 69 10.30 7.13 -1.88
CA LEU A 69 11.41 7.29 -2.82
C LEU A 69 12.62 7.93 -2.12
N ASP A 70 12.43 9.04 -1.41
CA ASP A 70 13.50 9.74 -0.68
C ASP A 70 14.18 8.84 0.36
N LYS A 71 13.42 7.94 0.99
CA LYS A 71 13.93 6.95 1.95
C LYS A 71 14.55 5.72 1.28
N GLY A 72 14.57 5.63 -0.05
CA GLY A 72 15.10 4.47 -0.79
C GLY A 72 14.30 3.18 -0.59
N ILE A 73 13.02 3.29 -0.22
CA ILE A 73 12.12 2.14 0.01
C ILE A 73 11.55 1.64 -1.31
N ILE A 74 11.31 2.56 -2.24
CA ILE A 74 10.95 2.28 -3.63
C ILE A 74 11.95 2.94 -4.57
N ASP A 75 12.06 2.42 -5.79
CA ASP A 75 12.88 3.01 -6.85
C ASP A 75 12.07 4.04 -7.67
N ALA A 76 12.77 4.84 -8.49
CA ALA A 76 12.17 5.84 -9.35
C ALA A 76 11.14 5.24 -10.33
N LYS A 77 11.37 3.98 -10.76
CA LYS A 77 10.43 3.26 -11.61
C LYS A 77 9.10 3.01 -10.89
N THR A 78 9.14 2.46 -9.68
CA THR A 78 7.96 2.19 -8.86
C THR A 78 7.25 3.50 -8.47
N TYR A 79 8.01 4.57 -8.21
CA TYR A 79 7.43 5.90 -8.01
C TYR A 79 6.62 6.37 -9.23
N ALA A 80 7.21 6.31 -10.43
CA ALA A 80 6.52 6.67 -11.67
C ALA A 80 5.28 5.79 -11.92
N GLU A 81 5.36 4.51 -11.57
CA GLU A 81 4.21 3.60 -11.64
C GLU A 81 3.07 4.05 -10.71
N ILE A 82 3.38 4.48 -9.48
CA ILE A 82 2.41 5.00 -8.50
C ILE A 82 1.79 6.32 -8.98
N VAL A 83 2.60 7.25 -9.51
CA VAL A 83 2.08 8.50 -10.08
C VAL A 83 1.11 8.20 -11.23
N THR A 84 1.49 7.29 -12.12
CA THR A 84 0.64 6.85 -13.24
C THR A 84 -0.66 6.23 -12.73
N ALA A 85 -0.58 5.33 -11.74
CA ALA A 85 -1.76 4.74 -11.12
C ALA A 85 -2.69 5.79 -10.49
N ASN A 86 -2.14 6.80 -9.81
CA ASN A 86 -2.92 7.91 -9.25
C ASN A 86 -3.68 8.69 -10.35
N LEU A 87 -3.03 8.94 -11.50
CA LEU A 87 -3.68 9.60 -12.63
C LEU A 87 -4.80 8.73 -13.24
N ILE A 88 -4.60 7.42 -13.36
CA ILE A 88 -5.62 6.47 -13.81
C ILE A 88 -6.82 6.49 -12.86
N ILE A 89 -6.58 6.37 -11.55
CA ILE A 89 -7.63 6.37 -10.53
C ILE A 89 -8.45 7.66 -10.57
N LYS A 90 -7.78 8.82 -10.69
CA LYS A 90 -8.44 10.12 -10.79
C LYS A 90 -9.14 10.35 -12.15
N GLY A 91 -8.94 9.47 -13.13
CA GLY A 91 -9.55 9.58 -14.45
C GLY A 91 -8.85 10.56 -15.39
N TYR A 92 -7.63 10.98 -15.09
CA TYR A 92 -6.82 11.87 -15.93
C TYR A 92 -5.96 11.13 -16.96
N TYR A 93 -5.99 9.80 -16.96
CA TYR A 93 -5.23 8.95 -17.88
C TYR A 93 -6.09 7.78 -18.40
N VAL A 94 -5.55 7.02 -19.36
CA VAL A 94 -6.21 5.84 -19.93
C VAL A 94 -6.73 4.94 -18.81
N ASN A 95 -8.03 4.62 -18.84
CA ASN A 95 -8.73 3.86 -17.80
C ASN A 95 -8.30 2.39 -17.77
N ASN A 96 -7.08 2.12 -17.34
CA ASN A 96 -6.48 0.80 -17.21
C ASN A 96 -6.37 0.43 -15.73
N LEU A 97 -7.49 0.06 -15.11
CA LEU A 97 -7.51 -0.30 -13.68
C LEU A 97 -6.70 -1.57 -13.39
N ARG A 98 -6.53 -2.45 -14.38
CA ARG A 98 -5.67 -3.63 -14.26
C ARG A 98 -4.21 -3.26 -13.96
N TYR A 99 -3.72 -2.16 -14.54
CA TYR A 99 -2.40 -1.63 -14.21
C TYR A 99 -2.28 -1.25 -12.72
N VAL A 100 -3.33 -0.66 -12.16
CA VAL A 100 -3.40 -0.28 -10.75
C VAL A 100 -3.41 -1.52 -9.85
N GLU A 101 -4.14 -2.56 -10.24
CA GLU A 101 -4.18 -3.85 -9.55
C GLU A 101 -2.81 -4.55 -9.54
N ASP A 102 -2.12 -4.56 -10.68
CA ASP A 102 -0.81 -5.18 -10.79
C ASP A 102 0.24 -4.43 -9.95
N LEU A 103 0.16 -3.09 -9.89
CA LEU A 103 0.97 -2.29 -8.98
C LEU A 103 0.66 -2.62 -7.52
N PHE A 104 -0.61 -2.73 -7.13
CA PHE A 104 -0.99 -3.09 -5.76
C PHE A 104 -0.40 -4.45 -5.37
N LYS A 105 -0.54 -5.47 -6.23
CA LYS A 105 0.05 -6.80 -6.01
C LYS A 105 1.57 -6.74 -5.88
N LYS A 106 2.25 -6.00 -6.75
CA LYS A 106 3.70 -5.78 -6.67
C LYS A 106 4.14 -5.16 -5.33
N LEU A 107 3.38 -4.19 -4.81
CA LEU A 107 3.66 -3.58 -3.51
C LEU A 107 3.35 -4.53 -2.34
N LEU A 108 2.28 -5.31 -2.45
CA LEU A 108 1.93 -6.34 -1.47
C LEU A 108 3.01 -7.43 -1.41
N ASP A 109 3.53 -7.89 -2.54
CA ASP A 109 4.63 -8.86 -2.60
C ASP A 109 5.89 -8.32 -1.91
N LYS A 110 6.17 -7.02 -2.07
CA LYS A 110 7.26 -6.36 -1.33
C LYS A 110 7.02 -6.37 0.18
N VAL A 111 5.79 -6.15 0.65
CA VAL A 111 5.46 -6.24 2.09
C VAL A 111 5.65 -7.67 2.59
N VAL A 112 5.11 -8.66 1.88
CA VAL A 112 5.20 -10.07 2.24
C VAL A 112 6.65 -10.56 2.28
N ALA A 113 7.49 -10.08 1.36
CA ALA A 113 8.92 -10.38 1.36
C ALA A 113 9.68 -9.80 2.57
N LEU A 114 9.18 -8.73 3.18
CA LEU A 114 9.76 -8.13 4.38
C LEU A 114 9.25 -8.79 5.66
N ASP A 115 8.04 -9.32 5.63
CA ASP A 115 7.42 -9.98 6.77
C ASP A 115 6.56 -11.17 6.33
N PRO A 116 7.06 -12.41 6.48
CA PRO A 116 6.31 -13.63 6.15
C PRO A 116 5.03 -13.81 6.96
N TYR A 117 4.91 -13.19 8.14
CA TYR A 117 3.72 -13.30 8.99
C TYR A 117 2.52 -12.54 8.39
N VAL A 118 2.76 -11.56 7.52
CA VAL A 118 1.71 -10.95 6.70
C VAL A 118 1.05 -12.01 5.81
N ASN A 119 1.81 -12.97 5.29
CA ASN A 119 1.27 -14.06 4.46
C ASN A 119 0.42 -15.04 5.28
N GLN A 120 0.82 -15.32 6.53
CA GLN A 120 0.02 -16.13 7.45
C GLN A 120 -1.30 -15.44 7.79
N GLN A 121 -1.29 -14.12 8.01
CA GLN A 121 -2.52 -13.36 8.24
C GLN A 121 -3.42 -13.31 6.99
N LEU A 122 -2.84 -13.11 5.80
CA LEU A 122 -3.57 -13.18 4.51
C LEU A 122 -4.27 -14.52 4.30
N SER A 123 -3.67 -15.63 4.73
CA SER A 123 -4.26 -16.98 4.63
C SER A 123 -5.51 -17.14 5.50
N LEU A 124 -5.62 -16.40 6.60
CA LEU A 124 -6.79 -16.40 7.50
C LEU A 124 -7.97 -15.58 6.94
N PHE A 125 -7.75 -14.78 5.89
CA PHE A 125 -8.78 -13.97 5.25
C PHE A 125 -9.24 -14.52 3.88
N ARG A 126 -8.89 -15.77 3.54
CA ARG A 126 -9.49 -16.53 2.44
C ARG A 126 -10.79 -17.19 2.93
N TYR A 127 -11.92 -16.51 2.76
CA TYR A 127 -13.26 -17.09 2.80
C TYR A 127 -14.07 -16.51 1.65
#